data_AF-A0A916LV16-F1
#
_entry.id   AF-A0A916LV16-F1
#
_cell.length_a   1.000
_cell.length_b   1.000
_cell.length_c   1.000
_cell.angle_alpha   90.00
_cell.angle_beta   90.00
_cell.angle_gamma   90.00
#
_symmetry.space_group_name_H-M   'P 1'
#
loop_
_entity.id
_entity.type
_entity.pdbx_description
1 polymer ?
#
loop_
_entity_poly.entity_id
_entity_poly.type
_entity_poly.pdbx_seq_one_letter_code
_entity_poly.pdbx_strand_id
1 'polypeptide(L)'
;MADGNRFYEGGSFPHQVEDEAVRAEFAHIFAAEEQESLRQQVGDVAYEFSTRQEPSQAWALYADKWWVAHEGEYLETRESLKLVEDSDLTTLQPIEKEFNDLLGRGALTEVMQQAEQLAVDNHCLDPEREAPRLFRGGPPDPFTTLRELELEVAGLRSIPPHEPAPDEFDTQEIRVDFDL
;
A
#
# COMPACT_ATOMS: atom_id res chain seq x y z
N MET A 1 -17.95 49.46 4.70
CA MET A 1 -18.73 48.61 3.77
C MET A 1 -17.78 48.18 2.67
N ALA A 2 -17.85 46.89 2.30
CA ALA A 2 -17.01 46.13 1.36
C ALA A 2 -16.87 46.81 -0.03
N ASP A 3 -16.01 46.43 -0.98
CA ASP A 3 -15.32 45.19 -1.38
C ASP A 3 -14.27 45.67 -2.44
N GLY A 4 -13.09 45.11 -2.65
CA GLY A 4 -12.88 43.82 -3.31
C GLY A 4 -11.67 43.87 -4.25
N ASN A 5 -11.14 42.69 -4.58
CA ASN A 5 -10.11 42.36 -5.58
C ASN A 5 -8.64 42.73 -5.30
N ARG A 6 -7.94 41.82 -4.61
CA ARG A 6 -6.57 41.44 -5.02
C ARG A 6 -6.61 40.02 -5.59
N PHE A 7 -6.23 39.92 -6.86
CA PHE A 7 -5.90 38.66 -7.52
C PHE A 7 -4.66 38.08 -6.83
N TYR A 8 -4.77 36.87 -6.30
CA TYR A 8 -3.61 36.03 -6.01
C TYR A 8 -3.31 35.24 -7.29
N GLU A 9 -2.23 35.61 -7.98
CA GLU A 9 -1.58 34.71 -8.93
C GLU A 9 -0.94 33.59 -8.11
N GLY A 10 -1.59 32.43 -8.11
CA GLY A 10 -1.11 31.21 -7.49
C GLY A 10 0.11 30.71 -8.24
N GLY A 11 1.25 30.70 -7.55
CA GLY A 11 2.56 30.31 -8.03
C GLY A 11 2.62 28.93 -8.66
N SER A 12 3.49 28.87 -9.67
CA SER A 12 4.39 27.79 -10.01
C SER A 12 4.35 26.57 -9.08
N PHE A 13 3.99 25.41 -9.62
CA PHE A 13 4.48 24.14 -9.09
C PHE A 13 6.00 24.11 -9.27
N PRO A 14 6.71 23.70 -8.22
CA PRO A 14 7.62 22.59 -8.40
C PRO A 14 7.21 21.45 -7.46
N HIS A 15 6.70 20.38 -8.06
CA HIS A 15 6.70 19.05 -7.45
C HIS A 15 8.16 18.60 -7.36
N GLN A 16 8.80 18.87 -6.23
CA GLN A 16 9.99 18.17 -5.75
C GLN A 16 10.29 18.72 -4.35
N VAL A 17 9.59 18.20 -3.35
CA VAL A 17 10.05 18.33 -1.95
C VAL A 17 11.14 17.28 -1.77
N GLU A 18 12.32 17.57 -2.32
CA GLU A 18 13.58 16.91 -1.96
C GLU A 18 14.14 17.61 -0.71
N ASP A 19 13.35 17.67 0.36
CA ASP A 19 13.81 18.35 1.56
C ASP A 19 14.65 17.36 2.37
N GLU A 20 15.95 17.41 2.14
CA GLU A 20 16.95 16.62 2.86
C GLU A 20 16.81 16.82 4.39
N ALA A 21 16.30 17.97 4.84
CA ALA A 21 15.97 18.20 6.25
C ALA A 21 14.75 17.38 6.71
N VAL A 22 13.74 17.17 5.85
CA VAL A 22 12.59 16.28 6.16
C VAL A 22 13.06 14.83 6.29
N ARG A 23 13.94 14.36 5.38
CA ARG A 23 14.54 13.03 5.48
C ARG A 23 15.44 12.89 6.72
N ALA A 24 16.16 13.95 7.08
CA ALA A 24 17.06 13.97 8.23
C ALA A 24 16.31 14.07 9.56
N GLU A 25 15.25 14.88 9.67
CA GLU A 25 14.39 14.92 10.86
C GLU A 25 13.61 13.62 11.02
N PHE A 26 13.09 13.05 9.92
CA PHE A 26 12.52 11.71 9.93
C PHE A 26 13.56 10.69 10.39
N ALA A 27 14.76 10.65 9.80
CA ALA A 27 15.82 9.76 10.24
C ALA A 27 16.20 9.97 11.72
N HIS A 28 16.20 11.20 12.22
CA HIS A 28 16.59 11.53 13.60
C HIS A 28 15.50 11.20 14.62
N ILE A 29 14.21 11.43 14.31
CA ILE A 29 13.08 11.05 15.16
C ILE A 29 12.99 9.52 15.25
N PHE A 30 13.25 8.82 14.14
CA PHE A 30 13.21 7.36 14.06
C PHE A 30 14.49 6.68 14.59
N ALA A 31 15.61 7.41 14.75
CA ALA A 31 16.86 6.91 15.33
C ALA A 31 17.01 7.20 16.84
N ALA A 32 16.11 7.97 17.46
CA ALA A 32 16.30 8.48 18.82
C ALA A 32 15.77 7.58 19.96
N GLU A 33 15.18 6.42 19.68
CA GLU A 33 14.88 5.41 20.71
C GLU A 33 15.52 4.07 20.31
N GLU A 34 15.95 3.28 21.30
CA GLU A 34 16.64 1.99 21.23
C GLU A 34 15.87 0.85 20.48
N GLN A 35 15.05 1.16 19.48
CA GLN A 35 14.36 0.24 18.57
C GLN A 35 15.08 0.13 17.20
N GLU A 36 16.41 0.09 17.19
CA GLU A 36 17.19 -0.22 16.00
C GLU A 36 16.84 -1.62 15.49
N SER A 37 16.09 -1.75 14.38
CA SER A 37 16.49 -2.57 13.19
C SER A 37 15.37 -3.22 12.36
N LEU A 38 14.08 -3.15 12.72
CA LEU A 38 13.05 -3.95 11.99
C LEU A 38 12.13 -3.18 11.05
N ARG A 39 12.19 -1.83 11.08
CA ARG A 39 11.32 -1.00 10.25
C ARG A 39 11.87 -0.90 8.83
N GLN A 40 11.15 -1.46 7.85
CA GLN A 40 11.46 -1.17 6.46
C GLN A 40 10.89 0.21 6.11
N GLN A 41 11.79 1.18 5.95
CA GLN A 41 11.45 2.51 5.47
C GLN A 41 11.32 2.50 3.94
N VAL A 42 10.24 3.08 3.43
CA VAL A 42 10.03 3.35 2.01
C VAL A 42 9.60 4.81 1.87
N GLY A 43 10.54 5.69 1.52
CA GLY A 43 10.30 7.13 1.53
C GLY A 43 10.06 7.66 2.94
N ASP A 44 8.97 8.38 3.15
CA ASP A 44 8.56 8.96 4.44
C ASP A 44 7.57 8.07 5.21
N VAL A 45 7.53 6.78 4.86
CA VAL A 45 6.66 5.78 5.47
C VAL A 45 7.51 4.64 6.01
N ALA A 46 7.16 4.14 7.19
CA ALA A 46 7.76 2.96 7.78
C ALA A 46 6.70 1.90 8.10
N TYR A 47 7.08 0.64 7.91
CA TYR A 47 6.24 -0.52 8.19
C TYR A 47 6.90 -1.42 9.24
N GLU A 48 6.08 -1.99 10.13
CA GLU A 48 6.53 -2.85 11.23
C GLU A 48 5.46 -3.88 11.57
N PHE A 49 5.88 -5.03 12.11
CA PHE A 49 4.98 -5.97 12.77
C PHE A 49 5.26 -5.99 14.27
N SER A 50 4.21 -5.88 15.08
CA SER A 50 4.33 -5.82 16.54
C SER A 50 3.26 -6.65 17.25
N THR A 51 3.64 -7.35 18.31
CA THR A 51 2.67 -7.96 19.24
C THR A 51 2.32 -7.01 20.36
N ARG A 52 1.03 -6.93 20.69
CA ARG A 52 0.48 -6.08 21.76
C ARG A 52 -0.54 -6.85 22.58
N GLN A 53 -0.60 -6.57 23.87
CA GLN A 53 -1.65 -7.12 24.74
C GLN A 53 -2.93 -6.28 24.60
N GLU A 54 -4.04 -6.97 24.33
CA GLU A 54 -5.37 -6.38 24.20
C GLU A 54 -6.03 -6.20 25.58
N PRO A 55 -7.04 -5.32 25.71
CA PRO A 55 -7.83 -5.20 26.96
C PRO A 55 -8.48 -6.51 27.42
N SER A 56 -8.72 -7.44 26.48
CA SER A 56 -9.23 -8.80 26.74
C SER A 56 -8.21 -9.73 27.43
N GLN A 57 -6.97 -9.25 27.67
CA GLN A 57 -5.80 -10.02 28.11
C GLN A 57 -5.22 -10.97 27.06
N ALA A 58 -5.85 -11.12 25.90
CA ALA A 58 -5.25 -11.80 24.75
C ALA A 58 -4.10 -10.97 24.16
N TRP A 59 -3.25 -11.61 23.39
CA TRP A 59 -2.23 -10.97 22.57
C TRP A 59 -2.72 -10.87 21.14
N ALA A 60 -2.35 -9.81 20.46
CA ALA A 60 -2.63 -9.66 19.04
C ALA A 60 -1.37 -9.23 18.28
N LEU A 61 -1.23 -9.77 17.07
CA LEU A 61 -0.22 -9.34 16.12
C LEU A 61 -0.82 -8.27 15.22
N TYR A 62 -0.06 -7.20 15.00
CA TYR A 62 -0.46 -6.08 14.19
C TYR A 62 0.55 -5.81 13.06
N ALA A 63 0.04 -5.34 11.92
CA ALA A 63 0.82 -4.60 10.95
C ALA A 63 0.65 -3.10 11.22
N ASP A 64 1.74 -2.39 11.39
CA ASP A 64 1.76 -0.96 11.66
C ASP A 64 2.35 -0.20 10.48
N LYS A 65 1.67 0.90 10.12
CA LYS A 65 2.16 1.89 9.18
C LYS A 65 2.36 3.20 9.91
N TRP A 66 3.55 3.77 9.78
CA TRP A 66 3.95 5.04 10.37
C TRP A 66 4.29 6.05 9.29
N TRP A 67 3.87 7.29 9.46
CA TRP A 67 4.22 8.41 8.58
C TRP A 67 4.15 9.72 9.36
N VAL A 68 4.77 10.76 8.82
CA VAL A 68 4.68 12.11 9.41
C VAL A 68 3.61 12.92 8.68
N ALA A 69 2.64 13.45 9.44
CA ALA A 69 1.64 14.36 8.90
C ALA A 69 2.18 15.80 8.90
N HIS A 70 1.96 16.53 7.81
CA HIS A 70 2.26 17.96 7.73
C HIS A 70 0.97 18.78 7.93
N GLU A 71 0.64 19.07 9.18
CA GLU A 71 -0.37 20.08 9.54
C GLU A 71 0.25 21.18 10.41
N GLY A 72 1.30 21.84 9.90
CA GLY A 72 1.99 22.94 10.60
C GLY A 72 2.92 22.51 11.74
N GLU A 73 2.82 21.25 12.18
CA GLU A 73 3.74 20.57 13.10
C GLU A 73 3.99 19.13 12.61
N TYR A 74 5.18 18.59 12.86
CA TYR A 74 5.51 17.20 12.54
C TYR A 74 4.84 16.27 13.55
N LEU A 75 3.69 15.71 13.16
CA LEU A 75 2.96 14.76 13.98
C LEU A 75 3.19 13.34 13.44
N GLU A 76 3.90 12.53 14.22
CA GLU A 76 4.01 11.10 13.97
C GLU A 76 2.62 10.47 14.03
N THR A 77 2.20 9.91 12.91
CA THR A 77 0.89 9.30 12.75
C THR A 77 1.05 7.81 12.49
N ARG A 78 0.17 7.01 13.09
CA ARG A 78 0.15 5.56 12.94
C ARG A 78 -1.23 5.06 12.55
N GLU A 79 -1.26 4.10 11.65
CA GLU A 79 -2.41 3.22 11.43
C GLU A 79 -2.00 1.77 11.74
N SER A 80 -2.84 1.06 12.48
CA SER A 80 -2.61 -0.32 12.89
C SER A 80 -3.69 -1.23 12.32
N LEU A 81 -3.29 -2.34 11.70
CA LEU A 81 -4.17 -3.40 11.25
C LEU A 81 -3.94 -4.64 12.11
N LYS A 82 -5.00 -5.14 12.79
CA LYS A 82 -4.93 -6.41 13.53
C LYS A 82 -4.89 -7.56 12.54
N LEU A 83 -3.96 -8.50 12.74
CA LEU A 83 -3.80 -9.68 11.87
C LEU A 83 -4.35 -10.94 12.51
N VAL A 84 -4.08 -11.15 13.80
CA VAL A 84 -4.51 -12.32 14.54
C VAL A 84 -4.51 -11.99 16.03
N GLU A 85 -5.39 -12.65 16.79
CA GLU A 85 -5.44 -12.59 18.24
C GLU A 85 -5.32 -14.02 18.80
N ASP A 86 -4.43 -14.20 19.78
CA ASP A 86 -4.21 -15.47 20.47
C ASP A 86 -4.03 -15.23 21.98
N SER A 87 -4.46 -16.17 22.81
CA SER A 87 -4.24 -16.12 24.26
C SER A 87 -2.76 -16.27 24.67
N ASP A 88 -1.95 -16.88 23.81
CA ASP A 88 -0.55 -17.22 24.08
C ASP A 88 0.38 -16.45 23.14
N LEU A 89 1.13 -15.48 23.70
CA LEU A 89 2.13 -14.69 22.98
C LEU A 89 3.16 -15.56 22.24
N THR A 90 3.48 -16.75 22.76
CA THR A 90 4.51 -17.62 22.16
C THR A 90 4.08 -18.18 20.80
N THR A 91 2.78 -18.14 20.48
CA THR A 91 2.24 -18.48 19.16
C THR A 91 2.48 -17.37 18.14
N LEU A 92 2.48 -16.10 18.59
CA LEU A 92 2.57 -14.92 17.73
C LEU A 92 4.01 -14.48 17.48
N GLN A 93 4.90 -14.67 18.44
CA GLN A 93 6.31 -14.24 18.34
C GLN A 93 7.06 -14.83 17.13
N PRO A 94 6.90 -16.11 16.75
CA PRO A 94 7.52 -16.64 15.54
C PRO A 94 7.03 -15.94 14.27
N ILE A 95 5.73 -15.63 14.20
CA ILE A 95 5.09 -14.95 13.07
C ILE A 95 5.59 -13.51 12.97
N GLU A 96 5.59 -12.79 14.09
CA GLU A 96 6.14 -11.42 14.19
C GLU A 96 7.58 -11.37 13.69
N LYS A 97 8.41 -12.31 14.16
CA LYS A 97 9.82 -12.40 13.76
C LYS A 97 9.96 -12.69 12.27
N GLU A 98 9.23 -13.68 11.74
CA GLU A 98 9.29 -14.03 10.32
C GLU A 98 8.89 -12.85 9.42
N PHE A 99 7.82 -12.14 9.79
CA PHE A 99 7.34 -10.99 9.02
C PHE A 99 8.34 -9.82 9.07
N ASN A 100 8.91 -9.52 10.23
CA ASN A 100 9.96 -8.51 10.33
C ASN A 100 11.26 -8.93 9.62
N ASP A 101 11.62 -10.21 9.61
CA ASP A 101 12.75 -10.74 8.83
C ASP A 101 12.51 -10.58 7.32
N LEU A 102 11.28 -10.77 6.83
CA LEU A 102 10.90 -10.52 5.43
C LEU A 102 10.95 -9.02 5.09
N LEU A 103 10.44 -8.15 5.98
CA LEU A 103 10.54 -6.70 5.82
C LEU A 103 12.01 -6.27 5.68
N GLY A 104 12.88 -6.73 6.58
CA GLY A 104 14.32 -6.39 6.55
C GLY A 104 15.07 -6.88 5.31
N ARG A 105 14.49 -7.81 4.54
CA ARG A 105 15.02 -8.27 3.24
C ARG A 105 14.46 -7.48 2.05
N GLY A 106 13.63 -6.47 2.29
CA GLY A 106 12.97 -5.67 1.26
C GLY A 106 11.77 -6.37 0.62
N ALA A 107 11.24 -7.45 1.20
CA ALA A 107 10.12 -8.21 0.66
C ALA A 107 8.75 -7.61 1.07
N LEU A 108 8.60 -6.28 1.00
CA LEU A 108 7.44 -5.55 1.53
C LEU A 108 6.11 -6.01 0.91
N THR A 109 6.04 -6.17 -0.41
CA THR A 109 4.80 -6.62 -1.06
C THR A 109 4.42 -8.04 -0.64
N GLU A 110 5.40 -8.95 -0.60
CA GLU A 110 5.17 -10.34 -0.21
C GLU A 110 4.66 -10.45 1.23
N VAL A 111 5.34 -9.79 2.18
CA VAL A 111 4.93 -9.87 3.59
C VAL A 111 3.61 -9.18 3.85
N MET A 112 3.28 -8.08 3.15
CA MET A 112 1.98 -7.42 3.30
C MET A 112 0.84 -8.27 2.72
N GLN A 113 1.08 -9.03 1.64
CA GLN A 113 0.11 -10.00 1.14
C GLN A 113 -0.08 -11.18 2.10
N GLN A 114 0.99 -11.68 2.73
CA GLN A 114 0.89 -12.70 3.77
C GLN A 114 0.13 -12.18 5.00
N ALA A 115 0.40 -10.95 5.42
CA ALA A 115 -0.30 -10.30 6.52
C ALA A 115 -1.79 -10.13 6.22
N GLU A 116 -2.15 -9.71 5.00
CA GLU A 116 -3.54 -9.63 4.55
C GLU A 116 -4.24 -10.99 4.63
N GLN A 117 -3.62 -12.04 4.09
CA GLN A 117 -4.18 -13.39 4.13
C GLN A 117 -4.39 -13.86 5.57
N LEU A 118 -3.40 -13.64 6.45
CA LEU A 118 -3.50 -13.97 7.86
C LEU A 118 -4.67 -13.23 8.54
N ALA A 119 -4.85 -11.94 8.23
CA ALA A 119 -5.95 -11.15 8.77
C ALA A 119 -7.32 -11.64 8.29
N VAL A 120 -7.44 -12.06 7.02
CA VAL A 120 -8.66 -12.65 6.47
C VAL A 120 -8.97 -14.00 7.12
N ASP A 121 -7.97 -14.88 7.22
CA ASP A 121 -8.11 -16.23 7.80
C ASP A 121 -8.54 -16.18 9.27
N ASN A 122 -8.13 -15.13 9.99
CA ASN A 122 -8.48 -14.89 11.40
C ASN A 122 -9.66 -13.91 11.57
N HIS A 123 -10.40 -13.61 10.51
CA HIS A 123 -11.57 -12.71 10.52
C HIS A 123 -11.30 -11.30 11.08
N CYS A 124 -10.04 -10.87 11.09
CA CYS A 124 -9.62 -9.51 11.47
C CYS A 124 -9.75 -8.53 10.29
N LEU A 125 -9.82 -9.04 9.06
CA LEU A 125 -10.04 -8.28 7.84
C LEU A 125 -11.12 -8.94 6.99
N ASP A 126 -12.02 -8.12 6.44
CA ASP A 126 -13.06 -8.58 5.53
C ASP A 126 -12.47 -8.87 4.13
N PRO A 127 -12.58 -10.10 3.59
CA PRO A 127 -12.11 -10.44 2.26
C PRO A 127 -12.89 -9.73 1.15
N GLU A 128 -14.17 -9.38 1.38
CA GLU A 128 -15.02 -8.76 0.35
C GLU A 128 -15.03 -7.23 0.42
N ARG A 129 -14.13 -6.63 1.22
CA ARG A 129 -14.03 -5.18 1.41
C ARG A 129 -14.05 -4.40 0.09
N GLU A 130 -14.80 -3.30 0.07
CA GLU A 130 -14.88 -2.40 -1.08
C GLU A 130 -13.59 -1.59 -1.28
N ALA A 131 -12.99 -1.11 -0.18
CA ALA A 131 -11.72 -0.40 -0.21
C ALA A 131 -10.57 -1.42 -0.22
N PRO A 132 -9.79 -1.53 -1.30
CA PRO A 132 -8.88 -2.65 -1.45
C PRO A 132 -7.55 -2.43 -0.72
N ARG A 133 -7.20 -1.18 -0.40
CA ARG A 133 -6.04 -0.83 0.44
C ARG A 133 -6.15 -1.40 1.86
N LEU A 134 -5.01 -1.84 2.41
CA LEU A 134 -4.90 -2.26 3.81
C LEU A 134 -4.91 -1.05 4.76
N PHE A 135 -4.11 -0.03 4.46
CA PHE A 135 -4.01 1.20 5.23
C PHE A 135 -4.71 2.33 4.48
N ARG A 136 -5.68 3.00 5.13
CA ARG A 136 -6.47 4.07 4.52
C ARG A 136 -5.87 5.45 4.77
N GLY A 137 -5.09 5.58 5.83
CA GLY A 137 -4.39 6.78 6.24
C GLY A 137 -3.03 6.95 5.55
N GLY A 138 -2.60 8.21 5.54
CA GLY A 138 -1.27 8.61 5.08
C GLY A 138 -1.05 8.44 3.57
N PRO A 139 0.22 8.45 3.15
CA PRO A 139 0.60 8.27 1.75
C PRO A 139 0.07 6.97 1.13
N PRO A 140 -0.08 6.87 -0.20
CA PRO A 140 -0.37 5.60 -0.86
C PRO A 140 0.65 4.53 -0.51
N ASP A 141 0.20 3.28 -0.41
CA ASP A 141 1.08 2.16 -0.10
C ASP A 141 1.90 1.76 -1.35
N PRO A 142 3.20 1.48 -1.22
CA PRO A 142 4.07 1.14 -2.36
C PRO A 142 3.97 -0.33 -2.78
N PHE A 143 2.99 -1.07 -2.24
CA PHE A 143 2.75 -2.48 -2.51
C PHE A 143 1.32 -2.70 -2.97
N THR A 144 1.08 -3.81 -3.66
CA THR A 144 -0.25 -4.23 -4.10
C THR A 144 -0.80 -5.32 -3.19
N THR A 145 -2.03 -5.13 -2.71
CA THR A 145 -2.77 -6.08 -1.87
C THR A 145 -3.37 -7.23 -2.70
N LEU A 146 -3.71 -8.35 -2.06
CA LEU A 146 -4.42 -9.46 -2.69
C LEU A 146 -5.77 -8.98 -3.24
N ARG A 147 -6.50 -8.17 -2.47
CA ARG A 147 -7.78 -7.61 -2.92
C ARG A 147 -7.66 -6.71 -4.15
N GLU A 148 -6.61 -5.89 -4.25
CA GLU A 148 -6.36 -5.08 -5.45
C GLU A 148 -6.13 -5.98 -6.68
N LEU A 149 -5.33 -7.04 -6.54
CA LEU A 149 -5.07 -8.00 -7.62
C LEU A 149 -6.36 -8.71 -8.06
N GLU A 150 -7.20 -9.14 -7.11
CA GLU A 150 -8.49 -9.78 -7.43
C GLU A 150 -9.41 -8.85 -8.22
N LEU A 151 -9.55 -7.60 -7.78
CA LEU A 151 -10.41 -6.62 -8.44
C LEU A 151 -9.88 -6.25 -9.83
N GLU A 152 -8.57 -6.14 -10.00
CA GLU A 152 -7.93 -5.93 -11.30
C GLU A 152 -8.25 -7.10 -12.26
N VAL A 153 -8.07 -8.34 -11.81
CA VAL A 153 -8.37 -9.54 -12.61
C VAL A 153 -9.87 -9.62 -12.96
N ALA A 154 -10.76 -9.30 -12.02
CA ALA A 154 -12.21 -9.27 -12.25
C ALA A 154 -12.60 -8.17 -13.26
N GLY A 155 -11.95 -7.01 -13.18
CA GLY A 155 -12.11 -5.91 -14.14
C GLY A 155 -11.69 -6.30 -15.56
N LEU A 156 -10.55 -6.98 -15.72
CA LEU A 156 -10.08 -7.49 -17.01
C LEU A 156 -11.01 -8.55 -17.63
N ARG A 157 -11.65 -9.39 -16.80
CA ARG A 157 -12.65 -10.38 -17.26
C ARG A 157 -13.98 -9.75 -17.68
N SER A 158 -14.23 -8.51 -17.26
CA SER A 158 -15.47 -7.78 -17.55
C SER A 158 -15.40 -6.99 -18.87
N ILE A 159 -14.27 -7.05 -19.59
CA ILE A 159 -14.18 -6.52 -20.96
C ILE A 159 -15.07 -7.42 -21.83
N PRO A 160 -16.17 -6.91 -22.43
CA PRO A 160 -16.95 -7.71 -23.36
C PRO A 160 -16.02 -8.18 -24.48
N PRO A 161 -16.14 -9.43 -24.96
CA PRO A 161 -15.36 -9.85 -26.11
C PRO A 161 -15.57 -8.81 -27.21
N HIS A 162 -14.49 -8.16 -27.63
CA HIS A 162 -14.50 -7.33 -28.83
C HIS A 162 -14.97 -8.27 -29.94
N GLU A 163 -16.25 -8.20 -30.32
CA GLU A 163 -16.70 -8.82 -31.55
C GLU A 163 -15.73 -8.31 -32.61
N PRO A 164 -14.95 -9.18 -33.28
CA PRO A 164 -14.21 -8.71 -34.43
C PRO A 164 -15.26 -8.12 -35.35
N ALA A 165 -15.11 -6.83 -35.67
CA ALA A 165 -15.90 -6.23 -36.73
C ALA A 165 -15.82 -7.21 -37.91
N PRO A 166 -16.95 -7.61 -38.53
CA PRO A 166 -16.90 -8.51 -39.67
C PRO A 166 -15.95 -7.89 -40.69
N ASP A 167 -14.84 -8.58 -40.88
CA ASP A 167 -13.75 -8.19 -41.74
C ASP A 167 -14.32 -8.09 -43.17
N GLU A 168 -14.41 -6.87 -43.71
CA GLU A 168 -14.61 -6.63 -45.14
C GLU A 168 -13.30 -6.96 -45.89
N PHE A 169 -12.75 -8.17 -45.71
CA PHE A 169 -11.81 -8.74 -46.67
C PHE A 169 -12.62 -9.33 -47.82
N ASP A 170 -13.14 -8.45 -48.67
CA ASP A 170 -13.58 -8.86 -49.99
C ASP A 170 -12.33 -9.17 -50.83
N THR A 171 -12.07 -10.46 -50.96
CA THR A 171 -11.09 -11.10 -51.83
C THR A 171 -11.23 -10.60 -53.28
N GLN A 172 -10.49 -9.54 -53.64
CA GLN A 172 -10.20 -9.30 -55.06
C GLN A 172 -9.01 -10.16 -55.47
N GLU A 173 -9.33 -11.29 -56.09
CA GLU A 173 -8.39 -12.18 -56.78
C GLU A 173 -7.48 -11.40 -57.72
N ILE A 174 -6.19 -11.38 -57.43
CA ILE A 174 -5.16 -10.90 -58.36
C ILE A 174 -5.03 -11.96 -59.47
N ARG A 175 -5.62 -11.70 -60.65
CA ARG A 175 -5.28 -12.44 -61.86
C ARG A 175 -3.89 -12.00 -62.33
N VAL A 176 -2.94 -12.91 -62.22
CA VAL A 176 -1.60 -12.77 -62.79
C VAL A 176 -1.64 -13.31 -64.22
N ASP A 177 -1.59 -12.43 -65.22
CA ASP A 177 -1.38 -12.83 -66.60
C ASP A 177 0.09 -13.26 -66.78
N PHE A 178 0.30 -14.52 -67.17
CA PHE A 178 1.59 -15.04 -67.62
C PHE A 178 1.59 -15.10 -69.15
N ASP A 179 2.29 -14.17 -69.79
CA ASP A 179 2.68 -14.26 -71.20
C ASP A 179 3.91 -15.18 -71.32
N LEU A 180 3.85 -16.13 -72.26
CA LEU A 180 4.95 -17.02 -72.69
C LEU A 180 5.03 -17.04 -74.22
#